data_AF-A0A969L492-F1
#
_entry.id   AF-A0A969L492-F1
#
_cell.length_a   1.000
_cell.length_b   1.000
_cell.length_c   1.000
_cell.angle_alpha   90.00
_cell.angle_beta   90.00
_cell.angle_gamma   90.00
#
_symmetry.space_group_name_H-M   'P 1'
#
loop_
_entity.id
_entity.type
_entity.pdbx_description
1 polymer ?
#
loop_
_entity_poly.entity_id
_entity_poly.type
_entity_poly.pdbx_seq_one_letter_code
_entity_poly.pdbx_strand_id
1 'polypeptide(L)'
;MAQTFDVIVIGAGIMGCSAAFELAQRGLKVAVLEKGGIGAGSTGKSSAIIRQHYSNELTARMALYSLRVFQNFEERVGEDCGFTQTGFAAIVAAKDQAGLEANVALQRRVGIQTELISPAALHELMPGLDTPIWSAPLTNPKPATPTPT
;
A
#
# COMPACT_ATOMS: atom_id res chain seq x y z
N MET A 1 29.40 29.61 3.13
CA MET A 1 29.72 28.60 4.16
C MET A 1 29.13 27.27 3.71
N ALA A 2 29.84 26.15 3.90
CA ALA A 2 29.29 24.83 3.62
C ALA A 2 28.25 24.46 4.69
N GLN A 3 27.09 23.95 4.28
CA GLN A 3 26.11 23.39 5.22
C GLN A 3 26.43 21.92 5.45
N THR A 4 26.51 21.49 6.70
CA THR A 4 26.69 20.08 7.10
C THR A 4 25.35 19.42 7.40
N PHE A 5 25.23 18.14 7.08
CA PHE A 5 24.03 17.30 7.29
C PHE A 5 24.49 15.94 7.80
N ASP A 6 23.66 15.27 8.61
CA ASP A 6 23.93 13.91 9.11
C ASP A 6 23.67 12.88 8.00
N VAL A 7 22.62 13.12 7.20
CA VAL A 7 22.21 12.25 6.09
C VAL A 7 21.81 13.11 4.89
N ILE A 8 22.26 12.70 3.69
CA ILE A 8 21.79 13.26 2.42
C ILE A 8 21.06 12.15 1.66
N VAL A 9 19.77 12.37 1.39
CA VAL A 9 18.93 11.48 0.58
C VAL A 9 18.92 12.00 -0.86
N ILE A 10 19.24 11.12 -1.82
CA ILE A 10 19.22 11.45 -3.24
C ILE A 10 17.92 10.92 -3.86
N GLY A 11 17.04 11.84 -4.25
CA GLY A 11 15.73 11.59 -4.85
C GLY A 11 14.57 11.92 -3.90
N ALA A 12 13.63 12.76 -4.34
CA ALA A 12 12.41 13.12 -3.63
C ALA A 12 11.18 12.35 -4.15
N GLY A 13 11.34 11.06 -4.43
CA GLY A 13 10.22 10.13 -4.60
C GLY A 13 9.70 9.63 -3.25
N ILE A 14 8.63 8.81 -3.26
CA ILE A 14 7.99 8.31 -2.02
C ILE A 14 8.97 7.63 -1.06
N MET A 15 9.91 6.84 -1.59
CA MET A 15 10.93 6.16 -0.78
C MET A 15 11.89 7.16 -0.12
N GLY A 16 12.34 8.17 -0.87
CA GLY A 16 13.27 9.17 -0.37
C GLY A 16 12.61 10.10 0.65
N CYS A 17 11.40 10.56 0.36
CA CYS A 17 10.61 11.38 1.29
C CYS A 17 10.26 10.59 2.57
N SER A 18 9.85 9.33 2.46
CA SER A 18 9.58 8.48 3.62
C SER A 18 10.82 8.26 4.48
N ALA A 19 11.97 7.95 3.88
CA ALA A 19 13.22 7.79 4.61
C ALA A 19 13.65 9.11 5.29
N ALA A 20 13.60 10.23 4.56
CA ALA A 20 13.95 11.53 5.10
C ALA A 20 13.04 11.93 6.28
N PHE A 21 11.73 11.71 6.15
CA PHE A 21 10.76 11.96 7.21
C PHE A 21 11.07 11.13 8.47
N GLU A 22 11.26 9.82 8.33
CA GLU A 22 11.55 8.93 9.46
C GLU A 22 12.92 9.21 10.11
N LEU A 23 13.90 9.70 9.35
CA LEU A 23 15.21 10.10 9.89
C LEU A 23 15.12 11.46 10.60
N ALA A 24 14.39 12.42 10.04
CA ALA A 24 14.15 13.72 10.66
C ALA A 24 13.35 13.58 11.98
N GLN A 25 12.35 12.70 12.03
CA GLN A 25 11.61 12.37 13.26
C GLN A 25 12.51 11.77 14.36
N ARG A 26 13.68 11.24 14.01
CA ARG A 26 14.69 10.75 14.97
C ARG A 26 15.71 11.82 15.36
N GLY A 27 15.50 13.08 14.97
CA GLY A 27 16.34 14.22 15.32
C GLY A 27 17.57 14.42 14.42
N LEU A 28 17.68 13.70 13.30
CA LEU A 28 18.78 13.87 12.36
C LEU A 28 18.57 15.08 11.45
N LYS A 29 19.66 15.78 11.13
CA LYS A 29 19.66 16.86 10.15
C LYS A 29 19.79 16.27 8.74
N VAL A 30 18.65 16.16 8.05
CA VAL A 30 18.56 15.52 6.73
C VAL A 30 18.45 16.55 5.61
N ALA A 31 19.19 16.34 4.52
CA ALA A 31 18.95 17.02 3.24
C ALA A 31 18.35 16.03 2.23
N VAL A 32 17.42 16.50 1.40
CA VAL A 32 16.92 15.75 0.23
C VAL A 32 17.32 16.51 -1.03
N LEU A 33 18.02 15.83 -1.93
CA LEU A 33 18.43 16.39 -3.23
C LEU A 33 17.62 15.73 -4.34
N GLU A 34 16.85 16.53 -5.07
CA GLU A 34 16.05 16.07 -6.21
C GLU A 34 16.49 16.80 -7.47
N LYS A 35 16.56 16.06 -8.59
CA LYS A 35 16.95 16.59 -9.90
C LYS A 35 15.81 17.35 -10.58
N GLY A 36 14.58 16.87 -10.44
CA GLY A 36 13.36 17.44 -11.02
C GLY A 36 12.50 18.11 -9.97
N GLY A 37 11.26 17.63 -9.84
CA GLY A 37 10.33 18.03 -8.77
C GLY A 37 10.04 16.87 -7.83
N ILE A 38 9.51 17.19 -6.64
CA ILE A 38 9.05 16.19 -5.67
C ILE A 38 8.03 15.26 -6.36
N GLY A 39 8.25 13.95 -6.26
CA GLY A 39 7.40 12.95 -6.88
C GLY A 39 7.46 12.86 -8.41
N ALA A 40 8.30 13.64 -9.11
CA ALA A 40 8.32 13.70 -10.58
C ALA A 40 8.75 12.38 -11.27
N GLY A 41 9.31 11.44 -10.51
CA GLY A 41 9.68 10.10 -10.96
C GLY A 41 8.49 9.13 -11.09
N SER A 42 8.71 7.86 -10.72
CA SER A 42 7.68 6.82 -10.75
C SER A 42 6.54 7.07 -9.76
N THR A 43 6.81 7.74 -8.64
CA THR A 43 5.82 8.05 -7.61
C THR A 43 4.61 8.82 -8.17
N GLY A 44 4.84 9.96 -8.82
CA GLY A 44 3.78 10.79 -9.41
C GLY A 44 3.15 10.20 -10.66
N LYS A 45 3.65 9.07 -11.17
CA LYS A 45 3.11 8.34 -12.32
C LYS A 45 2.46 7.01 -11.93
N SER A 46 2.37 6.73 -10.64
CA SER A 46 1.77 5.49 -10.14
C SER A 46 0.24 5.59 -10.12
N SER A 47 -0.43 4.45 -10.12
CA SER A 47 -1.88 4.36 -9.85
C SER A 47 -2.22 4.47 -8.35
N ALA A 48 -1.23 4.71 -7.49
CA ALA A 48 -1.36 4.83 -6.04
C ALA A 48 -2.09 3.68 -5.31
N ILE A 49 -2.10 2.47 -5.90
CA ILE A 49 -2.77 1.30 -5.29
C ILE A 49 -1.97 0.82 -4.07
N ILE A 50 -2.62 0.82 -2.90
CA ILE A 50 -2.10 0.22 -1.67
C ILE A 50 -2.75 -1.15 -1.50
N ARG A 51 -1.93 -2.20 -1.39
CA ARG A 51 -2.38 -3.59 -1.24
C ARG A 51 -1.43 -4.38 -0.35
N GLN A 52 -1.92 -5.48 0.21
CA GLN A 52 -1.15 -6.34 1.13
C GLN A 52 -0.89 -7.76 0.60
N HIS A 53 -1.40 -8.10 -0.59
CA HIS A 53 -1.27 -9.45 -1.13
C HIS A 53 0.13 -9.73 -1.70
N TYR A 54 1.01 -10.34 -0.92
CA TYR A 54 2.36 -10.71 -1.36
C TYR A 54 2.68 -12.18 -1.08
N SER A 55 3.62 -12.74 -1.84
CA SER A 55 4.04 -14.15 -1.79
C SER A 55 5.21 -14.43 -0.85
N ASN A 56 5.80 -13.40 -0.24
CA ASN A 56 6.85 -13.56 0.75
C ASN A 56 6.54 -12.76 2.02
N GLU A 57 6.98 -13.31 3.15
CA GLU A 57 6.65 -12.79 4.48
C GLU A 57 7.19 -11.39 4.74
N LEU A 58 8.40 -11.09 4.27
CA LEU A 58 9.02 -9.77 4.48
C LEU A 58 8.17 -8.66 3.85
N THR A 59 7.81 -8.81 2.58
CA THR A 59 6.99 -7.81 1.87
C THR A 59 5.56 -7.74 2.41
N ALA A 60 4.97 -8.86 2.83
CA ALA A 60 3.67 -8.87 3.48
C ALA A 60 3.69 -8.07 4.81
N ARG A 61 4.73 -8.26 5.64
CA ARG A 61 4.92 -7.48 6.88
C ARG A 61 5.14 -6.00 6.61
N MET A 62 5.95 -5.66 5.60
CA MET A 62 6.14 -4.27 5.20
C MET A 62 4.83 -3.64 4.73
N ALA A 63 4.03 -4.35 3.93
CA ALA A 63 2.75 -3.84 3.45
C ALA A 63 1.74 -3.65 4.59
N LEU A 64 1.69 -4.56 5.56
CA LEU A 64 0.86 -4.43 6.75
C LEU A 64 1.26 -3.20 7.59
N TYR A 65 2.56 -2.96 7.77
CA TYR A 65 3.05 -1.75 8.43
C TYR A 65 2.65 -0.50 7.64
N SER A 66 2.92 -0.48 6.33
CA SER A 66 2.60 0.66 5.47
C SER A 66 1.11 1.01 5.48
N LEU A 67 0.21 0.02 5.48
CA LEU A 67 -1.24 0.31 5.58
C LEU A 67 -1.54 1.15 6.83
N ARG A 68 -0.96 0.79 7.99
CA ARG A 68 -1.18 1.55 9.23
C ARG A 68 -0.65 2.98 9.13
N VAL A 69 0.40 3.21 8.37
CA VAL A 69 0.91 4.56 8.11
C VAL A 69 -0.12 5.38 7.32
N PHE A 70 -0.65 4.82 6.23
CA PHE A 70 -1.64 5.51 5.40
C PHE A 70 -2.97 5.74 6.13
N GLN A 71 -3.41 4.79 6.97
CA GLN A 71 -4.61 4.94 7.78
C GLN A 71 -4.50 6.04 8.86
N ASN A 72 -3.29 6.35 9.32
CA ASN A 72 -3.04 7.35 10.35
C ASN A 72 -2.16 8.50 9.81
N PHE A 73 -2.23 8.79 8.51
CA PHE A 73 -1.28 9.68 7.86
C PHE A 73 -1.37 11.12 8.38
N GLU A 74 -2.59 11.63 8.59
CA GLU A 74 -2.83 12.96 9.15
C GLU A 74 -2.21 13.13 10.54
N GLU A 75 -2.40 12.15 11.43
CA GLU A 75 -1.77 12.17 12.77
C GLU A 75 -0.25 12.18 12.69
N ARG A 76 0.33 11.44 11.73
CA ARG A 76 1.77 11.29 11.61
C ARG A 76 2.46 12.46 10.90
N VAL A 77 1.84 12.99 9.85
CA VAL A 77 2.47 13.93 8.90
C VAL A 77 1.85 15.33 8.98
N GLY A 78 0.65 15.46 9.57
CA GLY A 78 -0.05 16.73 9.78
C GLY A 78 -1.03 17.11 8.67
N GLU A 79 -1.16 16.29 7.63
CA GLU A 79 -2.09 16.50 6.51
C GLU A 79 -2.68 15.16 6.05
N ASP A 80 -3.87 15.15 5.46
CA ASP A 80 -4.44 13.96 4.83
C ASP A 80 -3.70 13.63 3.51
N CYS A 81 -3.50 12.33 3.25
CA CYS A 81 -2.92 11.85 1.98
C CYS A 81 -3.98 11.39 0.96
N GLY A 82 -5.27 11.52 1.27
CA GLY A 82 -6.37 11.09 0.41
C GLY A 82 -6.54 9.58 0.36
N PHE A 83 -6.08 8.85 1.39
CA PHE A 83 -6.18 7.40 1.42
C PHE A 83 -7.64 6.96 1.53
N THR A 84 -8.13 6.24 0.51
CA THR A 84 -9.45 5.61 0.52
C THR A 84 -9.31 4.09 0.54
N GLN A 85 -9.93 3.44 1.52
CA GLN A 85 -9.93 1.99 1.64
C GLN A 85 -11.00 1.39 0.72
N THR A 86 -10.58 0.90 -0.45
CA THR A 86 -11.48 0.34 -1.49
C THR A 86 -11.49 -1.19 -1.59
N GLY A 87 -10.57 -1.87 -0.88
CA GLY A 87 -10.36 -3.30 -1.02
C GLY A 87 -9.46 -3.68 -2.21
N PHE A 88 -9.13 -4.97 -2.33
CA PHE A 88 -8.28 -5.50 -3.41
C PHE A 88 -8.66 -6.95 -3.69
N ALA A 89 -8.65 -7.41 -4.94
CA ALA A 89 -8.86 -8.83 -5.24
C ALA A 89 -7.70 -9.35 -6.10
N ALA A 90 -7.10 -10.46 -5.67
CA ALA A 90 -6.17 -11.23 -6.48
C ALA A 90 -6.93 -12.33 -7.22
N ILE A 91 -6.83 -12.31 -8.54
CA ILE A 91 -7.43 -13.27 -9.47
C ILE A 91 -6.35 -14.23 -9.93
N VAL A 92 -6.59 -15.54 -9.90
CA VAL A 92 -5.64 -16.51 -10.42
C VAL A 92 -6.34 -17.52 -11.33
N ALA A 93 -5.60 -18.16 -12.23
CA ALA A 93 -6.15 -19.28 -12.97
C ALA A 93 -6.38 -20.48 -12.03
N ALA A 94 -7.31 -21.37 -12.36
CA ALA A 94 -7.63 -22.54 -11.54
C ALA A 94 -6.39 -23.40 -11.20
N LYS A 95 -5.42 -23.51 -12.12
CA LYS A 95 -4.16 -24.23 -11.90
C LYS A 95 -3.27 -23.63 -10.80
N ASP A 96 -3.45 -22.35 -10.50
CA ASP A 96 -2.64 -21.58 -9.54
C ASP A 96 -3.33 -21.46 -8.17
N GLN A 97 -4.48 -22.10 -7.98
CA GLN A 97 -5.27 -22.07 -6.74
C GLN A 97 -4.43 -22.45 -5.51
N ALA A 98 -3.64 -23.52 -5.60
CA ALA A 98 -2.78 -23.95 -4.48
C ALA A 98 -1.76 -22.85 -4.06
N GLY A 99 -1.25 -22.09 -5.04
CA GLY A 99 -0.37 -20.96 -4.78
C GLY A 99 -1.09 -19.79 -4.09
N LEU A 100 -2.33 -19.52 -4.50
CA LEU A 100 -3.18 -18.52 -3.86
C LEU A 100 -3.49 -18.89 -2.40
N GLU A 101 -3.87 -20.14 -2.15
CA GLU A 101 -4.13 -20.66 -0.80
C GLU A 101 -2.89 -20.54 0.10
N ALA A 102 -1.70 -20.88 -0.43
CA ALA A 102 -0.44 -20.71 0.28
C ALA A 102 -0.14 -19.23 0.61
N ASN A 103 -0.37 -18.31 -0.34
CA ASN A 103 -0.20 -16.88 -0.12
C ASN A 103 -1.18 -16.35 0.94
N VAL A 104 -2.45 -16.76 0.90
CA VAL A 104 -3.47 -16.39 1.89
C VAL A 104 -3.09 -16.91 3.29
N ALA A 105 -2.62 -18.15 3.39
CA ALA A 105 -2.16 -18.73 4.66
C ALA A 105 -0.97 -17.93 5.24
N LEU A 106 0.01 -17.57 4.40
CA LEU A 106 1.14 -16.73 4.80
C LEU A 106 0.67 -15.35 5.26
N GLN A 107 -0.24 -14.72 4.52
CA GLN A 107 -0.79 -13.40 4.84
C GLN A 107 -1.52 -13.42 6.19
N ARG A 108 -2.35 -14.43 6.44
CA ARG A 108 -3.03 -14.60 7.74
C ARG A 108 -2.03 -14.80 8.88
N ARG A 109 -0.97 -15.58 8.66
CA ARG A 109 0.09 -15.79 9.67
C ARG A 109 0.81 -14.50 10.08
N VAL A 110 0.99 -13.55 9.15
CA VAL A 110 1.60 -12.25 9.47
C VAL A 110 0.60 -11.23 10.04
N GLY A 111 -0.68 -11.58 10.14
CA GLY A 111 -1.74 -10.74 10.70
C GLY A 111 -2.51 -9.91 9.68
N ILE A 112 -2.39 -10.21 8.38
CA ILE A 112 -3.21 -9.58 7.33
C ILE A 112 -4.60 -10.22 7.32
N GLN A 113 -5.64 -9.39 7.38
CA GLN A 113 -7.02 -9.83 7.24
C GLN A 113 -7.33 -10.08 5.76
N THR A 114 -7.42 -11.35 5.37
CA THR A 114 -7.66 -11.77 3.99
C THR A 114 -8.45 -13.07 3.92
N GLU A 115 -9.26 -13.22 2.89
CA GLU A 115 -10.11 -14.37 2.65
C GLU A 115 -10.01 -14.90 1.22
N LEU A 116 -10.31 -16.19 1.07
CA LEU A 116 -10.54 -16.80 -0.23
C LEU A 116 -12.02 -16.60 -0.56
N ILE A 117 -12.30 -16.12 -1.76
CA ILE A 117 -13.63 -15.82 -2.25
C ILE A 117 -13.93 -16.77 -3.42
N SER A 118 -15.09 -17.42 -3.34
CA SER A 118 -15.57 -18.29 -4.41
C SER A 118 -15.96 -17.46 -5.65
N PRO A 119 -15.95 -18.05 -6.86
CA PRO A 119 -16.42 -17.35 -8.06
C PRO A 119 -17.83 -16.75 -7.90
N ALA A 120 -18.74 -17.48 -7.24
CA ALA A 120 -20.10 -17.02 -6.98
C ALA A 120 -20.15 -15.79 -6.06
N ALA A 121 -19.42 -15.83 -4.94
CA ALA A 121 -19.35 -14.71 -4.01
C ALA A 121 -18.69 -13.48 -4.64
N LEU A 122 -17.73 -13.67 -5.55
CA LEU A 122 -17.21 -12.53 -6.30
C LEU A 122 -18.23 -11.95 -7.27
N HIS A 123 -18.98 -12.78 -7.99
CA HIS A 123 -20.01 -12.27 -8.89
C HIS A 123 -21.04 -11.42 -8.13
N GLU A 124 -21.35 -11.76 -6.87
CA GLU A 124 -22.17 -10.90 -6.00
C GLU A 124 -21.50 -9.56 -5.65
N LEU A 125 -20.19 -9.56 -5.38
CA LEU A 125 -19.42 -8.35 -5.08
C LEU A 125 -19.16 -7.47 -6.31
N MET A 126 -18.96 -8.10 -7.47
CA MET A 126 -18.57 -7.48 -8.74
C MET A 126 -19.31 -8.16 -9.90
N PRO A 127 -20.59 -7.81 -10.14
CA PRO A 127 -21.45 -8.49 -11.13
C PRO A 127 -20.96 -8.43 -12.58
N GLY A 128 -20.01 -7.53 -12.89
CA GLY A 128 -19.41 -7.39 -14.22
C GLY A 128 -18.19 -8.29 -14.48
N LEU A 129 -17.88 -9.23 -13.58
CA LEU A 129 -16.62 -9.96 -13.57
C LEU A 129 -16.83 -11.49 -13.51
N ASP A 130 -16.74 -12.15 -14.66
CA ASP A 130 -16.93 -13.60 -14.81
C ASP A 130 -15.59 -14.35 -14.94
N THR A 131 -14.91 -14.65 -13.83
CA THR A 131 -13.72 -15.53 -13.85
C THR A 131 -13.58 -16.43 -12.60
N PRO A 132 -12.73 -17.49 -12.61
CA PRO A 132 -12.67 -18.46 -11.53
C PRO A 132 -11.62 -18.16 -10.43
N ILE A 133 -12.07 -18.15 -9.16
CA ILE A 133 -11.35 -18.24 -7.86
C ILE A 133 -10.39 -17.08 -7.48
N TRP A 134 -10.56 -16.55 -6.25
CA TRP A 134 -10.03 -15.24 -5.88
C TRP A 134 -9.66 -15.13 -4.39
N SER A 135 -8.81 -14.17 -4.03
CA SER A 135 -8.63 -13.75 -2.63
C SER A 135 -8.76 -12.25 -2.48
N ALA A 136 -9.47 -11.77 -1.46
CA ALA A 136 -9.56 -10.35 -1.15
C ALA A 136 -9.26 -10.07 0.34
N PRO A 137 -8.66 -8.92 0.69
CA PRO A 137 -8.74 -8.41 2.05
C PRO A 137 -10.21 -8.16 2.41
N LEU A 138 -10.62 -8.68 3.57
CA LEU A 138 -11.89 -8.30 4.18
C LEU A 138 -11.78 -6.86 4.66
N THR A 139 -12.33 -5.91 3.91
CA THR A 139 -12.73 -4.63 4.50
C THR A 139 -13.99 -4.09 3.84
N ASN A 140 -15.05 -4.05 4.64
CA ASN A 140 -16.33 -3.41 4.38
C ASN A 140 -16.10 -2.01 3.76
N PRO A 141 -16.60 -1.69 2.55
CA PRO A 141 -16.53 -0.34 2.03
C PRO A 141 -17.38 0.53 2.94
N LYS A 142 -16.76 1.42 3.71
CA LYS A 142 -17.50 2.58 4.21
C LYS A 142 -17.97 3.31 2.94
N PRO A 143 -19.27 3.58 2.74
CA PRO A 143 -19.75 4.19 1.52
C PRO A 143 -18.98 5.51 1.32
N ALA A 144 -18.21 5.59 0.23
CA ALA A 144 -17.54 6.81 -0.15
C ALA A 144 -18.64 7.83 -0.44
N THR A 145 -18.85 8.76 0.49
CA THR A 145 -19.57 9.99 0.15
C THR A 145 -18.72 10.70 -0.88
N PRO A 146 -19.26 11.05 -2.06
CA PRO A 146 -18.54 11.88 -3.01
C PRO A 146 -18.31 13.23 -2.34
N THR A 147 -17.06 13.56 -2.03
CA THR A 147 -16.68 14.94 -1.71
C THR A 147 -16.48 15.63 -3.06
N PRO A 148 -17.33 16.58 -3.45
CA PRO A 148 -17.10 17.37 -4.65
C PRO A 148 -15.99 18.39 -4.37
N THR A 149 -14.95 18.36 -5.20
CA THR A 149 -14.10 19.52 -5.51
C THR A 149 -13.94 19.60 -7.01
#